data_AF-W5SKV6-F1
#
_entry.id   AF-W5SKV6-F1
#
_cell.length_a   1.000
_cell.length_b   1.000
_cell.length_c   1.000
_cell.angle_alpha   90.00
_cell.angle_beta   90.00
_cell.angle_gamma   90.00
#
_symmetry.space_group_name_H-M   'P 1'
#
loop_
_entity.id
_entity.type
_entity.pdbx_description
1 polymer ?
#
loop_
_entity_poly.entity_id
_entity_poly.type
_entity_poly.pdbx_seq_one_letter_code
_entity_poly.pdbx_strand_id
1 'polypeptide(L)'
;MKEKKGLGEIGRREERRMGRIVKGIVMMVVMMVMGCNSGGVSEGKVNLEAKNSFLESLVKIGEGFQEIFVGFGSAIGDALGFSVVKSGDKRSKVGEHFKKIGDGLTTTKNKLNELKVKISEAKNADGNTIKVVEDAIKGASDVFEQLIGALTKLSDSSRESNTLLADNAAGAIGADKVSVETVIESIKTIVEVAEKSDVKVEKGIAGDQIVAGNANTAPAVLTHNAAATANSGPKLADEISKADPWAMIDKIRNAKTVSGALSGNDNGAGALATGGNVANGAGAKSNADLAAAVALKSMTKSGKFSAANGEEGAVKAAAAGAVNKVLGVLDLIIKRTVGSNLEKVKEAVKGIKYSETSGVNSAKSDTIQATTTK
;
A
#
# COMPACT_ATOMS: atom_id res chain seq x y z
N MET A 1 3.94 1.51 -28.48
CA MET A 1 3.37 0.17 -28.20
C MET A 1 4.29 -0.79 -27.40
N LYS A 2 5.47 -0.39 -26.90
CA LYS A 2 6.38 -1.29 -26.14
C LYS A 2 6.16 -1.33 -24.61
N GLU A 3 5.50 -0.35 -24.00
CA GLU A 3 5.40 -0.26 -22.52
C GLU A 3 4.36 -1.16 -21.84
N LYS A 4 3.32 -1.64 -22.56
CA LYS A 4 2.34 -2.56 -21.97
C LYS A 4 2.93 -3.93 -21.58
N LYS A 5 4.15 -4.26 -22.04
CA LYS A 5 4.79 -5.56 -21.74
C LYS A 5 5.44 -5.63 -20.35
N GLY A 6 6.00 -4.52 -19.84
CA GLY A 6 6.76 -4.53 -18.57
C GLY A 6 5.88 -4.73 -17.32
N LEU A 7 4.76 -3.99 -17.23
CA LEU A 7 3.82 -4.11 -16.12
C LEU A 7 3.09 -5.46 -16.11
N GLY A 8 2.78 -6.00 -17.29
CA GLY A 8 2.13 -7.31 -17.44
C GLY A 8 3.02 -8.49 -17.04
N GLU A 9 4.34 -8.40 -17.24
CA GLU A 9 5.28 -9.43 -16.82
C GLU A 9 5.53 -9.44 -15.31
N ILE A 10 5.54 -8.27 -14.66
CA ILE A 10 5.63 -8.16 -13.20
C ILE A 10 4.38 -8.77 -12.55
N GLY A 11 3.17 -8.44 -13.02
CA GLY A 11 1.92 -9.01 -12.52
C GLY A 11 1.84 -10.55 -12.67
N ARG A 12 2.24 -11.07 -13.84
CA ARG A 12 2.22 -12.52 -14.12
C ARG A 12 3.27 -13.31 -13.32
N ARG A 13 4.38 -12.68 -12.94
CA ARG A 13 5.40 -13.28 -12.05
C ARG A 13 4.92 -13.31 -10.59
N GLU A 14 4.06 -12.37 -10.20
CA GLU A 14 3.51 -12.22 -8.84
C GLU A 14 2.32 -13.16 -8.55
N GLU A 15 1.40 -13.38 -9.50
CA GLU A 15 0.37 -14.43 -9.36
C GLU A 15 1.01 -15.80 -9.08
N ARG A 16 2.17 -16.06 -9.70
CA ARG A 16 2.96 -17.28 -9.47
C ARG A 16 3.70 -17.30 -8.12
N ARG A 17 3.88 -16.16 -7.44
CA ARG A 17 4.41 -16.10 -6.06
C ARG A 17 3.30 -16.31 -5.03
N MET A 18 2.15 -15.65 -5.21
CA MET A 18 0.96 -15.87 -4.38
C MET A 18 0.43 -17.31 -4.50
N GLY A 19 0.35 -17.85 -5.72
CA GLY A 19 -0.02 -19.26 -5.94
C GLY A 19 0.99 -20.25 -5.33
N ARG A 20 2.28 -19.87 -5.22
CA ARG A 20 3.29 -20.66 -4.49
C ARG A 20 3.13 -20.57 -2.97
N ILE A 21 2.71 -19.42 -2.44
CA ILE A 21 2.37 -19.25 -1.02
C ILE A 21 1.16 -20.10 -0.66
N VAL A 22 0.09 -20.08 -1.47
CA VAL A 22 -1.10 -20.93 -1.29
C VAL A 22 -0.77 -22.42 -1.40
N LYS A 23 0.05 -22.83 -2.39
CA LYS A 23 0.54 -24.22 -2.47
C LYS A 23 1.40 -24.62 -1.26
N GLY A 24 2.19 -23.70 -0.71
CA GLY A 24 2.95 -23.92 0.52
C GLY A 24 2.05 -24.13 1.74
N ILE A 25 0.92 -23.43 1.82
CA ILE A 25 -0.08 -23.59 2.91
C ILE A 25 -0.76 -24.96 2.85
N VAL A 26 -1.10 -25.48 1.67
CA VAL A 26 -1.70 -26.83 1.56
C VAL A 26 -0.66 -27.93 1.85
N MET A 27 0.59 -27.74 1.46
CA MET A 27 1.67 -28.68 1.77
C MET A 27 2.10 -28.65 3.25
N MET A 28 1.88 -27.54 3.94
CA MET A 28 2.11 -27.35 5.39
C MET A 28 1.21 -28.24 6.25
N VAL A 29 -0.06 -28.43 5.87
CA VAL A 29 -0.98 -29.36 6.55
C VAL A 29 -0.52 -30.82 6.39
N VAL A 30 0.17 -31.16 5.30
CA VAL A 30 0.58 -32.55 5.01
C VAL A 30 1.95 -32.89 5.62
N MET A 31 2.92 -31.97 5.64
CA MET A 31 4.27 -32.28 6.17
C MET A 31 4.36 -32.23 7.70
N MET A 32 3.52 -31.47 8.40
CA MET A 32 3.46 -31.51 9.88
C MET A 32 2.90 -32.83 10.42
N VAL A 33 2.23 -33.64 9.58
CA VAL A 33 1.70 -34.97 9.96
C VAL A 33 2.69 -36.11 9.67
N MET A 34 3.82 -35.83 9.00
CA MET A 34 4.83 -36.85 8.66
C MET A 34 6.11 -36.78 9.52
N GLY A 35 6.01 -36.18 10.71
CA GLY A 35 7.04 -36.20 11.74
C GLY A 35 6.94 -37.39 12.72
N CYS A 36 6.40 -38.53 12.30
CA CYS A 36 6.57 -39.80 13.02
C CYS A 36 7.84 -40.47 12.54
N ASN A 37 9.02 -40.01 12.97
CA ASN A 37 10.21 -40.85 12.85
C ASN A 37 10.13 -41.95 13.91
N SER A 38 9.87 -43.15 13.41
CA SER A 38 10.09 -44.43 14.07
C SER A 38 11.52 -44.50 14.61
N GLY A 39 11.64 -44.62 15.93
CA GLY A 39 12.91 -44.77 16.62
C GLY A 39 12.63 -45.05 18.09
N GLY A 40 12.34 -46.31 18.39
CA GLY A 40 11.90 -46.74 19.72
C GLY A 40 12.93 -46.45 20.79
N VAL A 41 12.50 -45.77 21.87
CA VAL A 41 13.10 -45.85 23.20
C VAL A 41 12.00 -45.58 24.24
N SER A 42 11.79 -46.58 25.10
CA SER A 42 11.14 -46.58 26.43
C SER A 42 9.77 -45.91 26.64
N GLU A 43 8.85 -46.72 27.14
CA GLU A 43 7.52 -46.40 27.69
C GLU A 43 7.56 -45.30 28.77
N GLY A 44 7.49 -44.04 28.34
CA GLY A 44 6.84 -42.96 29.09
C GLY A 44 5.51 -42.68 28.42
N LYS A 45 4.40 -42.66 29.15
CA LYS A 45 3.05 -42.37 28.61
C LYS A 45 3.09 -41.12 27.73
N VAL A 46 3.15 -41.28 26.41
CA VAL A 46 2.94 -40.19 25.47
C VAL A 46 1.52 -39.69 25.72
N ASN A 47 1.36 -38.44 26.14
CA ASN A 47 0.04 -37.86 26.32
C ASN A 47 -0.56 -37.55 24.94
N LEU A 48 -1.10 -38.59 24.29
CA LEU A 48 -1.71 -38.49 22.97
C LEU A 48 -2.83 -37.44 22.93
N GLU A 49 -3.60 -37.30 24.00
CA GLU A 49 -4.66 -36.29 24.11
C GLU A 49 -4.10 -34.86 24.07
N ALA A 50 -3.00 -34.60 24.79
CA ALA A 50 -2.33 -33.32 24.77
C ALA A 50 -1.72 -33.00 23.39
N LYS A 51 -1.13 -33.99 22.72
CA LYS A 51 -0.60 -33.83 21.36
C LYS A 51 -1.71 -33.60 20.33
N ASN A 52 -2.80 -34.35 20.41
CA ASN A 52 -3.95 -34.18 19.50
C ASN A 52 -4.59 -32.80 19.66
N SER A 53 -4.80 -32.34 20.89
CA SER A 53 -5.36 -31.00 21.13
C SER A 53 -4.45 -29.85 20.70
N PHE A 54 -3.13 -30.04 20.72
CA PHE A 54 -2.17 -29.12 20.11
C PHE A 54 -2.32 -29.08 18.58
N LEU A 55 -2.37 -30.25 17.92
CA LEU A 55 -2.55 -30.34 16.47
C LEU A 55 -3.88 -29.71 16.03
N GLU A 56 -4.97 -29.95 16.77
CA GLU A 56 -6.27 -29.29 16.53
C GLU A 56 -6.17 -27.76 16.65
N SER A 57 -5.38 -27.26 17.61
CA SER A 57 -5.13 -25.82 17.75
C SER A 57 -4.39 -25.27 16.53
N LEU A 58 -3.37 -25.98 16.03
CA LEU A 58 -2.65 -25.60 14.81
C LEU A 58 -3.55 -25.59 13.56
N VAL A 59 -4.49 -26.54 13.45
CA VAL A 59 -5.47 -26.57 12.35
C VAL A 59 -6.34 -25.32 12.38
N LYS A 60 -6.92 -24.97 13.54
CA LYS A 60 -7.75 -23.75 13.70
C LYS A 60 -6.99 -22.46 13.40
N ILE A 61 -5.72 -22.39 13.81
CA ILE A 61 -4.82 -21.27 13.49
C ILE A 61 -4.59 -21.21 11.97
N GLY A 62 -4.36 -22.36 11.33
CA GLY A 62 -4.21 -22.47 9.88
C GLY A 62 -5.45 -21.99 9.12
N GLU A 63 -6.65 -22.38 9.55
CA GLU A 63 -7.92 -21.89 9.01
C GLU A 63 -8.07 -20.37 9.18
N GLY A 64 -7.77 -19.83 10.37
CA GLY A 64 -7.78 -18.39 10.61
C GLY A 64 -6.81 -17.62 9.70
N PHE A 65 -5.64 -18.17 9.43
CA PHE A 65 -4.70 -17.58 8.48
C PHE A 65 -5.25 -17.60 7.04
N GLN A 66 -5.88 -18.69 6.61
CA GLN A 66 -6.53 -18.75 5.29
C GLN A 66 -7.66 -17.71 5.17
N GLU A 67 -8.47 -17.53 6.21
CA GLU A 67 -9.53 -16.52 6.25
C GLU A 67 -9.00 -15.09 6.07
N ILE A 68 -7.81 -14.78 6.61
CA ILE A 68 -7.13 -13.49 6.39
C ILE A 68 -6.76 -13.31 4.91
N PHE A 69 -6.14 -14.33 4.29
CA PHE A 69 -5.70 -14.24 2.88
C PHE A 69 -6.86 -14.13 1.90
N VAL A 70 -7.89 -14.96 2.10
CA VAL A 70 -9.11 -14.90 1.29
C VAL A 70 -9.84 -13.58 1.53
N GLY A 71 -9.90 -13.12 2.79
CA GLY A 71 -10.51 -11.85 3.17
C GLY A 71 -9.85 -10.65 2.49
N PHE A 72 -8.53 -10.53 2.60
CA PHE A 72 -7.77 -9.45 1.98
C PHE A 72 -7.86 -9.50 0.45
N GLY A 73 -7.64 -10.68 -0.15
CA GLY A 73 -7.70 -10.86 -1.60
C GLY A 73 -9.06 -10.50 -2.19
N SER A 74 -10.16 -10.87 -1.52
CA SER A 74 -11.52 -10.52 -1.94
C SER A 74 -11.83 -9.03 -1.74
N ALA A 75 -11.43 -8.45 -0.61
CA ALA A 75 -11.76 -7.06 -0.27
C ALA A 75 -11.10 -6.04 -1.21
N ILE A 76 -9.88 -6.33 -1.68
CA ILE A 76 -9.10 -5.37 -2.49
C ILE A 76 -8.90 -5.82 -3.94
N GLY A 77 -9.34 -7.04 -4.31
CA GLY A 77 -9.00 -7.66 -5.59
C GLY A 77 -9.34 -6.81 -6.82
N ASP A 78 -10.46 -6.09 -6.74
CA ASP A 78 -10.90 -5.15 -7.77
C ASP A 78 -10.43 -3.71 -7.52
N ALA A 79 -9.94 -3.40 -6.31
CA ALA A 79 -9.48 -2.07 -5.96
C ALA A 79 -8.09 -1.83 -6.55
N LEU A 80 -7.15 -2.74 -6.30
CA LEU A 80 -5.75 -2.57 -6.70
C LEU A 80 -5.58 -2.81 -8.21
N GLY A 81 -5.26 -1.76 -8.96
CA GLY A 81 -5.15 -1.87 -10.42
C GLY A 81 -4.47 -0.68 -11.08
N PHE A 82 -3.98 -0.87 -12.30
CA PHE A 82 -3.26 0.16 -13.06
C PHE A 82 -4.18 1.10 -13.86
N SER A 83 -5.49 1.02 -13.68
CA SER A 83 -6.50 1.79 -14.43
C SER A 83 -7.73 2.10 -13.59
N VAL A 84 -7.47 2.71 -12.42
CA VAL A 84 -8.49 3.12 -11.45
C VAL A 84 -9.45 4.15 -12.05
N VAL A 85 -8.90 5.12 -12.79
CA VAL A 85 -9.68 6.22 -13.37
C VAL A 85 -9.57 6.28 -14.89
N LYS A 86 -10.58 6.85 -15.53
CA LYS A 86 -10.70 7.09 -16.97
C LYS A 86 -10.84 8.58 -17.25
N SER A 87 -10.62 8.97 -18.50
CA SER A 87 -10.95 10.31 -18.98
C SER A 87 -12.44 10.57 -18.75
N GLY A 88 -12.77 11.69 -18.10
CA GLY A 88 -14.14 12.04 -17.73
C GLY A 88 -14.64 11.47 -16.40
N ASP A 89 -13.83 10.69 -15.69
CA ASP A 89 -14.18 10.30 -14.32
C ASP A 89 -14.11 11.49 -13.36
N LYS A 90 -14.88 11.40 -12.28
CA LYS A 90 -14.90 12.38 -11.19
C LYS A 90 -13.74 12.15 -10.23
N ARG A 91 -13.31 13.21 -9.55
CA ARG A 91 -12.32 13.17 -8.48
C ARG A 91 -12.74 12.22 -7.34
N SER A 92 -14.03 12.13 -7.06
CA SER A 92 -14.59 11.21 -6.04
C SER A 92 -14.20 9.75 -6.25
N LYS A 93 -13.97 9.31 -7.50
CA LYS A 93 -13.56 7.94 -7.80
C LYS A 93 -12.18 7.59 -7.24
N VAL A 94 -11.28 8.58 -7.16
CA VAL A 94 -9.98 8.43 -6.47
C VAL A 94 -10.21 8.26 -4.98
N GLY A 95 -11.15 9.01 -4.40
CA GLY A 95 -11.51 8.87 -3.00
C GLY A 95 -12.12 7.49 -2.68
N GLU A 96 -13.04 7.02 -3.52
CA GLU A 96 -13.65 5.70 -3.44
C GLU A 96 -12.61 4.57 -3.52
N HIS A 97 -11.60 4.72 -4.39
CA HIS A 97 -10.47 3.79 -4.47
C HIS A 97 -9.72 3.67 -3.15
N PHE A 98 -9.28 4.81 -2.59
CA PHE A 98 -8.57 4.80 -1.30
C PHE A 98 -9.42 4.28 -0.16
N LYS A 99 -10.71 4.62 -0.13
CA LYS A 99 -11.66 4.10 0.85
C LYS A 99 -11.76 2.58 0.77
N LYS A 100 -11.92 2.02 -0.44
CA LYS A 100 -12.03 0.56 -0.63
C LYS A 100 -10.78 -0.19 -0.14
N ILE A 101 -9.58 0.37 -0.39
CA ILE A 101 -8.33 -0.21 0.14
C ILE A 101 -8.31 -0.12 1.67
N GLY A 102 -8.68 1.03 2.24
CA GLY A 102 -8.73 1.23 3.70
C GLY A 102 -9.72 0.30 4.39
N ASP A 103 -10.90 0.09 3.81
CA ASP A 103 -11.91 -0.84 4.29
C ASP A 103 -11.37 -2.29 4.26
N GLY A 104 -10.70 -2.69 3.17
CA GLY A 104 -10.07 -4.02 3.07
C GLY A 104 -8.94 -4.24 4.08
N LEU A 105 -8.12 -3.22 4.37
CA LEU A 105 -7.13 -3.28 5.44
C LEU A 105 -7.78 -3.38 6.83
N THR A 106 -8.88 -2.67 7.05
CA THR A 106 -9.65 -2.76 8.30
C THR A 106 -10.19 -4.17 8.52
N THR A 107 -10.78 -4.78 7.50
CA THR A 107 -11.21 -6.19 7.56
C THR A 107 -10.04 -7.12 7.87
N THR A 108 -8.89 -6.91 7.24
CA THR A 108 -7.68 -7.75 7.44
C THR A 108 -7.13 -7.61 8.86
N LYS A 109 -7.07 -6.38 9.40
CA LYS A 109 -6.67 -6.10 10.78
C LYS A 109 -7.60 -6.78 11.79
N ASN A 110 -8.91 -6.73 11.56
CA ASN A 110 -9.87 -7.39 12.44
C ASN A 110 -9.68 -8.92 12.45
N LYS A 111 -9.48 -9.53 11.28
CA LYS A 111 -9.18 -10.97 11.19
C LYS A 111 -7.83 -11.35 11.82
N LEU A 112 -6.84 -10.47 11.78
CA LEU A 112 -5.58 -10.68 12.54
C LEU A 112 -5.84 -10.67 14.06
N ASN A 113 -6.73 -9.82 14.55
CA ASN A 113 -7.12 -9.83 15.97
C ASN A 113 -7.89 -11.11 16.34
N GLU A 114 -8.76 -11.61 15.48
CA GLU A 114 -9.42 -12.92 15.67
C GLU A 114 -8.40 -14.06 15.69
N LEU A 115 -7.43 -14.05 14.76
CA LEU A 115 -6.33 -15.02 14.75
C LEU A 115 -5.52 -14.97 16.05
N LYS A 116 -5.25 -13.77 16.57
CA LYS A 116 -4.58 -13.59 17.85
C LYS A 116 -5.30 -14.33 18.98
N VAL A 117 -6.63 -14.21 19.06
CA VAL A 117 -7.44 -14.94 20.05
C VAL A 117 -7.29 -16.45 19.88
N LYS A 118 -7.41 -16.96 18.64
CA LYS A 118 -7.22 -18.40 18.34
C LYS A 118 -5.84 -18.91 18.78
N ILE A 119 -4.79 -18.08 18.68
CA ILE A 119 -3.43 -18.42 19.11
C ILE A 119 -3.31 -18.42 20.63
N SER A 120 -3.87 -17.43 21.33
CA SER A 120 -3.83 -17.39 22.80
C SER A 120 -4.59 -18.56 23.44
N GLU A 121 -5.59 -19.10 22.76
CA GLU A 121 -6.37 -20.28 23.17
C GLU A 121 -5.72 -21.62 22.80
N ALA A 122 -4.55 -21.61 22.15
CA ALA A 122 -3.90 -22.82 21.68
C ALA A 122 -3.51 -23.73 22.86
N LYS A 123 -4.00 -24.97 22.84
CA LYS A 123 -3.77 -25.94 23.91
C LYS A 123 -2.39 -26.58 23.77
N ASN A 124 -1.71 -26.77 24.91
CA ASN A 124 -0.38 -27.40 24.98
C ASN A 124 0.65 -26.74 24.05
N ALA A 125 0.54 -25.42 23.86
CA ALA A 125 1.51 -24.61 23.15
C ALA A 125 2.42 -23.90 24.15
N ASP A 126 3.70 -23.75 23.78
CA ASP A 126 4.68 -22.99 24.56
C ASP A 126 4.29 -21.51 24.59
N GLY A 127 3.99 -20.98 25.78
CA GLY A 127 3.61 -19.59 26.00
C GLY A 127 4.63 -18.57 25.50
N ASN A 128 5.92 -18.90 25.48
CA ASN A 128 6.95 -18.04 24.89
C ASN A 128 6.78 -17.94 23.38
N THR A 129 6.47 -19.06 22.71
CA THR A 129 6.22 -19.06 21.27
C THR A 129 4.90 -18.37 20.91
N ILE A 130 3.86 -18.53 21.73
CA ILE A 130 2.59 -17.77 21.60
C ILE A 130 2.87 -16.27 21.61
N LYS A 131 3.64 -15.78 22.59
CA LYS A 131 3.96 -14.36 22.73
C LYS A 131 4.67 -13.79 21.51
N VAL A 132 5.60 -14.56 20.92
CA VAL A 132 6.28 -14.16 19.67
C VAL A 132 5.28 -13.94 18.54
N VAL A 133 4.25 -14.80 18.42
CA VAL A 133 3.20 -14.62 17.40
C VAL A 133 2.32 -13.42 17.73
N GLU A 134 1.92 -13.25 18.99
CA GLU A 134 1.12 -12.09 19.41
C GLU A 134 1.83 -10.77 19.12
N ASP A 135 3.14 -10.69 19.36
CA ASP A 135 3.97 -9.53 19.06
C ASP A 135 4.08 -9.29 17.53
N ALA A 136 4.22 -10.35 16.73
CA ALA A 136 4.21 -10.25 15.27
C ALA A 136 2.86 -9.74 14.74
N ILE A 137 1.75 -10.25 15.28
CA ILE A 137 0.40 -9.79 14.92
C ILE A 137 0.21 -8.33 15.31
N LYS A 138 0.65 -7.93 16.51
CA LYS A 138 0.59 -6.54 16.96
C LYS A 138 1.37 -5.63 16.00
N GLY A 139 2.59 -5.99 15.65
CA GLY A 139 3.40 -5.22 14.69
C GLY A 139 2.71 -5.06 13.33
N ALA A 140 2.11 -6.13 12.79
CA ALA A 140 1.35 -6.05 11.54
C ALA A 140 0.11 -5.15 11.67
N SER A 141 -0.63 -5.26 12.77
CA SER A 141 -1.82 -4.45 13.06
C SER A 141 -1.49 -2.96 13.20
N ASP A 142 -0.37 -2.61 13.83
CA ASP A 142 0.11 -1.22 13.99
C ASP A 142 0.51 -0.62 12.63
N VAL A 143 1.09 -1.43 11.73
CA VAL A 143 1.38 -1.03 10.35
C VAL A 143 0.09 -0.79 9.57
N PHE A 144 -0.89 -1.69 9.67
CA PHE A 144 -2.16 -1.54 8.95
C PHE A 144 -2.94 -0.33 9.43
N GLU A 145 -2.89 -0.02 10.73
CA GLU A 145 -3.52 1.18 11.28
C GLU A 145 -2.96 2.48 10.70
N GLN A 146 -1.63 2.57 10.55
CA GLN A 146 -1.00 3.74 9.91
C GLN A 146 -1.40 3.86 8.42
N LEU A 147 -1.46 2.74 7.70
CA LEU A 147 -1.92 2.73 6.30
C LEU A 147 -3.40 3.15 6.19
N ILE A 148 -4.28 2.63 7.06
CA ILE A 148 -5.71 3.00 7.11
C ILE A 148 -5.87 4.51 7.39
N GLY A 149 -5.09 5.04 8.33
CA GLY A 149 -5.09 6.47 8.65
C GLY A 149 -4.71 7.34 7.45
N ALA A 150 -3.66 6.97 6.72
CA ALA A 150 -3.24 7.67 5.51
C ALA A 150 -4.28 7.56 4.38
N LEU A 151 -4.84 6.37 4.16
CA LEU A 151 -5.87 6.13 3.13
C LEU A 151 -7.17 6.89 3.41
N THR A 152 -7.57 7.01 4.67
CA THR A 152 -8.72 7.82 5.08
C THR A 152 -8.51 9.29 4.68
N LYS A 153 -7.34 9.86 5.00
CA LYS A 153 -6.99 11.23 4.62
C LYS A 153 -6.96 11.45 3.11
N LEU A 154 -6.42 10.48 2.36
CA LEU A 154 -6.40 10.51 0.89
C LEU A 154 -7.82 10.46 0.30
N SER A 155 -8.68 9.60 0.85
CA SER A 155 -10.09 9.52 0.48
C SER A 155 -10.80 10.85 0.68
N ASP A 156 -10.65 11.46 1.86
CA ASP A 156 -11.31 12.72 2.20
C ASP A 156 -10.80 13.92 1.39
N SER A 157 -9.51 13.93 1.04
CA SER A 157 -8.92 14.97 0.18
C SER A 157 -9.47 14.94 -1.25
N SER A 158 -10.06 13.80 -1.66
CA SER A 158 -10.57 13.54 -3.02
C SER A 158 -12.10 13.57 -3.12
N ARG A 159 -12.84 13.87 -2.03
CA ARG A 159 -14.31 13.70 -1.92
C ARG A 159 -15.21 14.69 -2.67
N GLU A 160 -14.71 15.44 -3.65
CA GLU A 160 -15.57 16.36 -4.41
C GLU A 160 -16.51 15.60 -5.37
N SER A 161 -17.75 15.36 -4.92
CA SER A 161 -18.72 14.44 -5.54
C SER A 161 -19.14 14.76 -6.98
N ASN A 162 -18.85 15.95 -7.50
CA ASN A 162 -19.28 16.38 -8.84
C ASN A 162 -18.20 17.07 -9.68
N THR A 163 -16.94 17.09 -9.23
CA THR A 163 -15.84 17.70 -9.99
C THR A 163 -15.12 16.64 -10.82
N LEU A 164 -14.86 16.93 -12.10
CA LEU A 164 -14.05 16.07 -12.96
C LEU A 164 -12.58 16.08 -12.51
N LEU A 165 -11.85 14.97 -12.75
CA LEU A 165 -10.40 14.87 -12.50
C LEU A 165 -9.60 15.96 -13.24
N ALA A 166 -10.07 16.34 -14.42
CA ALA A 166 -9.52 17.42 -15.22
C ALA A 166 -10.60 18.44 -15.54
N ASP A 167 -11.18 19.01 -14.48
CA ASP A 167 -12.08 20.15 -14.63
C ASP A 167 -11.35 21.28 -15.35
N ASN A 168 -12.03 21.92 -16.29
CA ASN A 168 -11.46 22.91 -17.19
C ASN A 168 -11.96 24.31 -16.83
N ALA A 169 -11.11 25.31 -17.00
CA ALA A 169 -11.46 26.72 -16.89
C ALA A 169 -10.70 27.53 -17.95
N ALA A 170 -11.16 28.74 -18.24
CA ALA A 170 -10.51 29.62 -19.20
C ALA A 170 -9.03 29.84 -18.83
N GLY A 171 -8.72 30.06 -17.56
CA GLY A 171 -7.38 29.88 -17.00
C GLY A 171 -7.39 28.79 -15.95
N ALA A 172 -6.27 28.07 -15.81
CA ALA A 172 -6.12 27.06 -14.78
C ALA A 172 -6.26 27.68 -13.39
N ILE A 173 -6.72 26.87 -12.44
CA ILE A 173 -6.88 27.27 -11.03
C ILE A 173 -6.04 26.32 -10.18
N GLY A 174 -5.22 26.90 -9.30
CA GLY A 174 -4.44 26.20 -8.29
C GLY A 174 -5.30 25.24 -7.50
N ALA A 175 -4.76 24.06 -7.19
CA ALA A 175 -5.42 23.19 -6.23
C ALA A 175 -5.37 23.80 -4.84
N ASP A 176 -6.36 23.45 -4.02
CA ASP A 176 -6.41 23.80 -2.61
C ASP A 176 -5.14 23.31 -1.90
N LYS A 177 -4.41 24.26 -1.31
CA LYS A 177 -3.10 24.01 -0.69
C LYS A 177 -3.19 22.97 0.43
N VAL A 178 -4.21 23.07 1.28
CA VAL A 178 -4.39 22.17 2.44
C VAL A 178 -4.66 20.74 1.98
N SER A 179 -5.50 20.58 0.95
CA SER A 179 -5.76 19.27 0.35
C SER A 179 -4.51 18.67 -0.31
N VAL A 180 -3.70 19.48 -1.00
CA VAL A 180 -2.43 19.02 -1.59
C VAL A 180 -1.43 18.60 -0.52
N GLU A 181 -1.26 19.39 0.54
CA GLU A 181 -0.39 19.03 1.68
C GLU A 181 -0.84 17.75 2.37
N THR A 182 -2.15 17.56 2.52
CA THR A 182 -2.72 16.34 3.11
C THR A 182 -2.40 15.11 2.26
N VAL A 183 -2.50 15.21 0.93
CA VAL A 183 -2.12 14.12 0.01
C VAL A 183 -0.62 13.83 0.05
N ILE A 184 0.22 14.88 0.05
CA ILE A 184 1.68 14.74 0.14
C ILE A 184 2.08 13.99 1.43
N GLU A 185 1.57 14.42 2.58
CA GLU A 185 1.92 13.82 3.87
C GLU A 185 1.39 12.38 4.01
N SER A 186 0.21 12.10 3.44
CA SER A 186 -0.34 10.74 3.47
C SER A 186 0.46 9.78 2.59
N ILE A 187 0.88 10.21 1.40
CA ILE A 187 1.77 9.41 0.53
C ILE A 187 3.13 9.19 1.19
N LYS A 188 3.67 10.23 1.83
CA LYS A 188 4.92 10.13 2.61
C LYS A 188 4.80 9.10 3.74
N THR A 189 3.71 9.14 4.51
CA THR A 189 3.42 8.15 5.56
C THR A 189 3.40 6.72 5.01
N ILE A 190 2.69 6.49 3.91
CA ILE A 190 2.60 5.15 3.28
C ILE A 190 3.99 4.64 2.88
N VAL A 191 4.80 5.51 2.30
CA VAL A 191 6.16 5.19 1.87
C VAL A 191 7.08 4.89 3.06
N GLU A 192 7.05 5.71 4.11
CA GLU A 192 7.86 5.48 5.32
C GLU A 192 7.49 4.17 6.03
N VAL A 193 6.20 3.86 6.11
CA VAL A 193 5.69 2.60 6.67
C VAL A 193 6.15 1.40 5.83
N ALA A 194 6.16 1.55 4.51
CA ALA A 194 6.67 0.53 3.60
C ALA A 194 8.17 0.28 3.80
N GLU A 195 8.97 1.34 3.85
CA GLU A 195 10.42 1.25 4.07
C GLU A 195 10.74 0.61 5.43
N LYS A 196 10.03 0.97 6.50
CA LYS A 196 10.13 0.32 7.83
C LYS A 196 9.69 -1.14 7.82
N SER A 197 8.89 -1.56 6.83
CA SER A 197 8.44 -2.93 6.62
C SER A 197 9.34 -3.72 5.64
N ASP A 198 10.56 -3.23 5.40
CA ASP A 198 11.55 -3.80 4.48
C ASP A 198 11.09 -3.85 3.02
N VAL A 199 10.13 -2.99 2.65
CA VAL A 199 9.66 -2.85 1.27
C VAL A 199 10.49 -1.78 0.57
N LYS A 200 11.20 -2.21 -0.48
CA LYS A 200 11.96 -1.29 -1.33
C LYS A 200 11.02 -0.39 -2.13
N VAL A 201 11.17 0.92 -1.93
CA VAL A 201 10.55 1.98 -2.74
C VAL A 201 11.62 2.52 -3.70
N GLU A 202 11.38 2.40 -5.00
CA GLU A 202 12.33 2.85 -6.01
C GLU A 202 12.23 4.37 -6.21
N LYS A 203 13.35 5.03 -6.48
CA LYS A 203 13.38 6.47 -6.78
C LYS A 203 12.91 6.80 -8.20
N GLY A 204 12.91 5.82 -9.10
CA GLY A 204 12.62 6.01 -10.52
C GLY A 204 13.61 6.94 -11.24
N ILE A 205 13.26 7.31 -12.46
CA ILE A 205 14.01 8.26 -13.30
C ILE A 205 13.21 9.55 -13.43
N ALA A 206 13.74 10.67 -12.93
CA ALA A 206 13.01 11.95 -12.93
C ALA A 206 12.64 12.45 -14.33
N GLY A 207 13.53 12.21 -15.31
CA GLY A 207 13.41 12.73 -16.68
C GLY A 207 14.00 14.13 -16.83
N ASP A 208 13.64 14.79 -17.92
CA ASP A 208 14.26 16.04 -18.37
C ASP A 208 13.46 17.26 -17.92
N GLN A 209 14.13 18.41 -17.79
CA GLN A 209 13.48 19.67 -17.46
C GLN A 209 12.44 20.04 -18.54
N ILE A 210 11.27 20.50 -18.09
CA ILE A 210 10.20 20.97 -18.96
C ILE A 210 10.17 22.49 -18.94
N VAL A 211 10.52 23.10 -20.07
CA VAL A 211 10.59 24.55 -20.21
C VAL A 211 9.21 25.15 -20.46
N ALA A 212 8.86 26.17 -19.68
CA ALA A 212 7.76 27.08 -20.00
C ALA A 212 8.30 28.28 -20.80
N GLY A 213 7.41 28.95 -21.52
CA GLY A 213 7.80 30.15 -22.28
C GLY A 213 6.79 30.55 -23.35
N ASN A 214 6.04 29.58 -23.88
CA ASN A 214 4.99 29.82 -24.87
C ASN A 214 3.67 29.20 -24.42
N ALA A 215 2.56 29.82 -24.83
CA ALA A 215 1.20 29.37 -24.50
C ALA A 215 0.82 28.01 -25.14
N ASN A 216 1.66 27.45 -26.01
CA ASN A 216 1.45 26.16 -26.68
C ASN A 216 2.37 25.05 -26.14
N THR A 217 2.90 25.21 -24.92
CA THR A 217 3.75 24.23 -24.24
C THR A 217 2.94 23.38 -23.27
N ALA A 218 3.48 22.24 -22.82
CA ALA A 218 2.80 21.39 -21.83
C ALA A 218 2.47 22.13 -20.51
N PRO A 219 3.38 22.94 -19.92
CA PRO A 219 3.06 23.71 -18.72
C PRO A 219 1.96 24.76 -18.92
N ALA A 220 1.65 25.14 -20.17
CA ALA A 220 0.62 26.12 -20.43
C ALA A 220 -0.77 25.65 -19.96
N VAL A 221 -0.99 24.35 -19.85
CA VAL A 221 -2.23 23.75 -19.29
C VAL A 221 -2.42 24.08 -17.79
N LEU A 222 -1.34 24.50 -17.11
CA LEU A 222 -1.33 24.95 -15.71
C LEU A 222 -1.32 26.50 -15.58
N THR A 223 -1.43 27.24 -16.69
CA THR A 223 -1.41 28.73 -16.72
C THR A 223 -2.63 29.32 -16.03
N HIS A 224 -2.43 30.23 -15.08
CA HIS A 224 -3.52 30.98 -14.48
C HIS A 224 -3.77 32.27 -15.29
N ASN A 225 -5.04 32.68 -15.43
CA ASN A 225 -5.48 33.92 -16.07
C ASN A 225 -5.41 33.99 -17.61
N ALA A 226 -5.01 32.93 -18.30
CA ALA A 226 -5.09 32.85 -19.76
C ALA A 226 -5.38 31.43 -20.22
N ALA A 227 -6.04 31.32 -21.38
CA ALA A 227 -6.27 30.04 -22.02
C ALA A 227 -4.97 29.47 -22.58
N ALA A 228 -4.76 28.18 -22.33
CA ALA A 228 -3.77 27.42 -23.06
C ALA A 228 -4.13 27.44 -24.56
N THR A 229 -3.11 27.49 -25.42
CA THR A 229 -3.30 27.58 -26.88
C THR A 229 -3.07 26.24 -27.55
N ALA A 230 -3.48 26.13 -28.82
CA ALA A 230 -3.40 24.90 -29.59
C ALA A 230 -2.05 24.18 -29.45
N ASN A 231 -2.11 22.87 -29.31
CA ASN A 231 -1.06 21.89 -29.00
C ASN A 231 -0.60 21.80 -27.54
N SER A 232 -1.14 22.59 -26.61
CA SER A 232 -0.76 22.47 -25.19
C SER A 232 -1.23 21.14 -24.59
N GLY A 233 -2.46 20.71 -24.90
CA GLY A 233 -3.04 19.47 -24.38
C GLY A 233 -2.30 18.20 -24.85
N PRO A 234 -2.10 18.03 -26.17
CA PRO A 234 -1.31 16.92 -26.71
C PRO A 234 0.13 16.88 -26.17
N LYS A 235 0.83 18.01 -26.10
CA LYS A 235 2.18 18.06 -25.51
C LYS A 235 2.18 17.68 -24.04
N LEU A 236 1.15 18.07 -23.28
CA LEU A 236 1.02 17.60 -21.91
C LEU A 236 0.93 16.07 -21.88
N ALA A 237 0.04 15.46 -22.68
CA ALA A 237 -0.09 14.01 -22.75
C ALA A 237 1.25 13.32 -23.09
N ASP A 238 2.02 13.88 -24.02
CA ASP A 238 3.35 13.38 -24.37
C ASP A 238 4.32 13.45 -23.19
N GLU A 239 4.40 14.58 -22.47
CA GLU A 239 5.29 14.68 -21.30
C GLU A 239 4.86 13.78 -20.15
N ILE A 240 3.56 13.59 -19.93
CA ILE A 240 3.02 12.63 -18.94
C ILE A 240 3.39 11.19 -19.33
N SER A 241 3.38 10.86 -20.62
CA SER A 241 3.72 9.51 -21.08
C SER A 241 5.17 9.13 -20.74
N LYS A 242 6.11 10.08 -20.82
CA LYS A 242 7.53 9.91 -20.49
C LYS A 242 7.83 9.81 -19.00
N ALA A 243 6.94 10.29 -18.14
CA ALA A 243 7.18 10.34 -16.70
C ALA A 243 7.24 8.94 -16.08
N ASP A 244 8.30 8.68 -15.30
CA ASP A 244 8.42 7.45 -14.54
C ASP A 244 7.49 7.46 -13.31
N PRO A 245 6.62 6.47 -13.12
CA PRO A 245 5.69 6.43 -11.99
C PRO A 245 6.34 6.38 -10.61
N TRP A 246 7.49 5.72 -10.45
CA TRP A 246 8.23 5.68 -9.18
C TRP A 246 8.84 7.05 -8.86
N ALA A 247 9.39 7.72 -9.88
CA ALA A 247 9.87 9.08 -9.72
C ALA A 247 8.75 10.03 -9.32
N MET A 248 7.52 9.86 -9.85
CA MET A 248 6.38 10.67 -9.42
C MET A 248 6.07 10.51 -7.93
N ILE A 249 6.12 9.29 -7.37
CA ILE A 249 5.95 9.07 -5.92
C ILE A 249 7.05 9.78 -5.13
N ASP A 250 8.31 9.69 -5.58
CA ASP A 250 9.42 10.39 -4.94
C ASP A 250 9.26 11.92 -4.99
N LYS A 251 8.78 12.47 -6.11
CA LYS A 251 8.49 13.90 -6.24
C LYS A 251 7.35 14.33 -5.32
N ILE A 252 6.28 13.53 -5.22
CA ILE A 252 5.12 13.85 -4.37
C ILE A 252 5.49 13.83 -2.89
N ARG A 253 6.14 12.78 -2.39
CA ARG A 253 6.48 12.67 -0.95
C ARG A 253 7.42 13.78 -0.45
N ASN A 254 8.19 14.36 -1.37
CA ASN A 254 9.15 15.45 -1.10
C ASN A 254 8.64 16.82 -1.57
N ALA A 255 7.41 16.91 -2.06
CA ALA A 255 6.88 18.13 -2.64
C ALA A 255 6.65 19.21 -1.58
N LYS A 256 6.85 20.46 -1.98
CA LYS A 256 6.49 21.66 -1.21
C LYS A 256 5.48 22.45 -2.00
N THR A 257 4.41 22.87 -1.34
CA THR A 257 3.40 23.75 -1.90
C THR A 257 3.85 25.20 -1.81
N VAL A 258 3.36 26.03 -2.72
CA VAL A 258 3.52 27.48 -2.66
C VAL A 258 2.22 28.15 -3.07
N SER A 259 2.04 29.40 -2.64
CA SER A 259 0.89 30.22 -3.05
C SER A 259 1.38 31.32 -4.00
N GLY A 260 0.65 31.55 -5.10
CA GLY A 260 0.89 32.68 -5.99
C GLY A 260 1.73 32.36 -7.23
N ALA A 261 2.49 33.37 -7.68
CA ALA A 261 3.26 33.31 -8.91
C ALA A 261 4.49 32.41 -8.75
N LEU A 262 4.77 31.63 -9.80
CA LEU A 262 5.98 30.83 -9.94
C LEU A 262 6.93 31.52 -10.92
N SER A 263 8.19 31.11 -10.97
CA SER A 263 9.12 31.62 -11.98
C SER A 263 10.05 30.53 -12.49
N GLY A 264 10.55 30.74 -13.70
CA GLY A 264 11.50 29.83 -14.34
C GLY A 264 10.96 28.42 -14.61
N ASN A 265 11.91 27.49 -14.75
CA ASN A 265 11.65 26.10 -15.15
C ASN A 265 12.01 25.09 -14.05
N ASP A 266 12.33 25.56 -12.85
CA ASP A 266 12.83 24.74 -11.75
C ASP A 266 11.78 24.53 -10.64
N ASN A 267 10.51 24.33 -11.02
CA ASN A 267 9.40 24.16 -10.09
C ASN A 267 9.10 22.67 -9.84
N GLY A 268 8.90 22.32 -8.56
CA GLY A 268 8.53 20.97 -8.14
C GLY A 268 7.03 20.71 -8.15
N ALA A 269 6.66 19.44 -7.99
CA ALA A 269 5.27 18.96 -8.12
C ALA A 269 4.23 19.75 -7.28
N GLY A 270 4.48 19.94 -5.99
CA GLY A 270 3.55 20.63 -5.09
C GLY A 270 3.36 22.09 -5.46
N ALA A 271 4.45 22.77 -5.82
CA ALA A 271 4.43 24.18 -6.21
C ALA A 271 3.63 24.38 -7.50
N LEU A 272 3.82 23.50 -8.49
CA LEU A 272 3.06 23.50 -9.75
C LEU A 272 1.58 23.14 -9.57
N ALA A 273 1.24 22.32 -8.59
CA ALA A 273 -0.16 21.95 -8.32
C ALA A 273 -0.97 23.11 -7.73
N THR A 274 -0.40 23.83 -6.75
CA THR A 274 -1.08 24.88 -5.97
C THR A 274 -0.84 26.30 -6.49
N GLY A 275 0.32 26.57 -7.09
CA GLY A 275 0.69 27.87 -7.64
C GLY A 275 0.45 27.98 -9.14
N GLY A 276 1.02 29.02 -9.76
CA GLY A 276 1.05 29.18 -11.22
C GLY A 276 0.46 30.48 -11.76
N ASN A 277 0.37 31.54 -10.94
CA ASN A 277 -0.04 32.89 -11.37
C ASN A 277 1.00 33.54 -12.30
N VAL A 278 1.23 32.94 -13.46
CA VAL A 278 2.27 33.27 -14.44
C VAL A 278 1.70 33.07 -15.84
N ALA A 279 1.94 34.02 -16.73
CA ALA A 279 1.60 33.86 -18.15
C ALA A 279 2.35 32.66 -18.75
N ASN A 280 1.68 31.90 -19.61
CA ASN A 280 2.22 30.71 -20.30
C ASN A 280 2.63 29.54 -19.38
N GLY A 281 2.30 29.61 -18.09
CA GLY A 281 2.62 28.57 -17.11
C GLY A 281 4.06 28.64 -16.62
N ALA A 282 4.38 27.81 -15.63
CA ALA A 282 5.72 27.70 -15.06
C ALA A 282 6.33 26.35 -15.41
N GLY A 283 7.61 26.33 -15.79
CA GLY A 283 8.28 25.08 -16.19
C GLY A 283 8.55 24.18 -14.99
N ALA A 284 8.75 22.89 -15.24
CA ALA A 284 8.96 21.87 -14.24
C ALA A 284 10.40 21.37 -14.24
N LYS A 285 10.95 21.02 -13.06
CA LYS A 285 12.32 20.49 -12.96
C LYS A 285 12.54 19.22 -13.79
N SER A 286 11.47 18.44 -13.96
CA SER A 286 11.51 17.15 -14.65
C SER A 286 10.15 16.73 -15.19
N ASN A 287 10.11 15.75 -16.10
CA ASN A 287 8.87 15.06 -16.50
C ASN A 287 8.08 14.56 -15.30
N ALA A 288 8.76 13.95 -14.32
CA ALA A 288 8.12 13.43 -13.11
C ALA A 288 7.51 14.55 -12.26
N ASP A 289 8.17 15.71 -12.15
CA ASP A 289 7.64 16.87 -11.42
C ASP A 289 6.36 17.42 -12.08
N LEU A 290 6.34 17.56 -13.42
CA LEU A 290 5.15 17.98 -14.14
C LEU A 290 4.01 16.97 -13.98
N ALA A 291 4.30 15.68 -14.15
CA ALA A 291 3.28 14.65 -14.06
C ALA A 291 2.72 14.49 -12.64
N ALA A 292 3.59 14.56 -11.63
CA ALA A 292 3.17 14.57 -10.23
C ALA A 292 2.30 15.80 -9.92
N ALA A 293 2.63 16.98 -10.45
CA ALA A 293 1.81 18.17 -10.29
C ALA A 293 0.41 18.00 -10.88
N VAL A 294 0.33 17.46 -12.10
CA VAL A 294 -0.96 17.15 -12.75
C VAL A 294 -1.75 16.14 -11.91
N ALA A 295 -1.12 15.07 -11.44
CA ALA A 295 -1.79 14.08 -10.60
C ALA A 295 -2.31 14.70 -9.29
N LEU A 296 -1.47 15.45 -8.56
CA LEU A 296 -1.87 16.16 -7.33
C LEU A 296 -3.06 17.06 -7.63
N LYS A 297 -2.91 17.94 -8.62
CA LYS A 297 -3.95 18.89 -9.02
C LYS A 297 -5.24 18.18 -9.40
N SER A 298 -5.20 17.01 -10.02
CA SER A 298 -6.37 16.20 -10.37
C SER A 298 -7.03 15.46 -9.20
N MET A 299 -6.28 15.10 -8.17
CA MET A 299 -6.79 14.36 -7.01
C MET A 299 -7.30 15.27 -5.89
N THR A 300 -6.85 16.53 -5.83
CA THR A 300 -7.13 17.45 -4.71
C THR A 300 -8.09 18.57 -5.06
N LYS A 301 -8.85 19.05 -4.07
CA LYS A 301 -9.91 20.07 -4.21
C LYS A 301 -9.50 21.31 -5.03
N SER A 302 -10.48 21.91 -5.70
CA SER A 302 -10.38 23.18 -6.46
C SER A 302 -9.45 23.20 -7.68
N GLY A 303 -8.61 22.19 -7.89
CA GLY A 303 -7.67 22.16 -9.02
C GLY A 303 -8.40 22.10 -10.36
N LYS A 304 -8.15 23.09 -11.23
CA LYS A 304 -8.65 23.14 -12.61
C LYS A 304 -7.51 23.36 -13.59
N PHE A 305 -7.65 22.81 -14.79
CA PHE A 305 -6.71 22.97 -15.90
C PHE A 305 -7.24 24.00 -16.90
N SER A 306 -6.36 24.44 -17.79
CA SER A 306 -6.75 25.20 -18.98
C SER A 306 -6.53 24.35 -20.23
N ALA A 307 -7.46 24.39 -21.16
CA ALA A 307 -7.36 23.70 -22.44
C ALA A 307 -7.72 24.64 -23.59
N ALA A 308 -7.00 24.47 -24.70
CA ALA A 308 -7.40 25.08 -25.96
C ALA A 308 -8.74 24.48 -26.45
N ASN A 309 -9.46 25.24 -27.27
CA ASN A 309 -10.73 24.79 -27.81
C ASN A 309 -10.54 23.49 -28.63
N GLY A 310 -11.32 22.45 -28.32
CA GLY A 310 -11.17 21.12 -28.93
C GLY A 310 -10.08 20.21 -28.32
N GLU A 311 -9.30 20.67 -27.34
CA GLU A 311 -8.21 19.88 -26.71
C GLU A 311 -8.51 19.37 -25.30
N GLU A 312 -9.72 19.63 -24.77
CA GLU A 312 -10.11 19.16 -23.44
C GLU A 312 -9.93 17.64 -23.26
N GLY A 313 -10.19 16.87 -24.32
CA GLY A 313 -10.02 15.41 -24.30
C GLY A 313 -8.56 15.00 -24.04
N ALA A 314 -7.60 15.73 -24.61
CA ALA A 314 -6.18 15.46 -24.40
C ALA A 314 -5.75 15.78 -22.96
N VAL A 315 -6.23 16.90 -22.40
CA VAL A 315 -5.97 17.27 -21.00
C VAL A 315 -6.61 16.25 -20.04
N LYS A 316 -7.85 15.84 -20.29
CA LYS A 316 -8.55 14.80 -19.49
C LYS A 316 -7.82 13.45 -19.55
N ALA A 317 -7.32 13.06 -20.72
CA ALA A 317 -6.53 11.84 -20.87
C ALA A 317 -5.17 11.94 -20.14
N ALA A 318 -4.47 13.07 -20.26
CA ALA A 318 -3.19 13.31 -19.58
C ALA A 318 -3.35 13.26 -18.05
N ALA A 319 -4.39 13.91 -17.52
CA ALA A 319 -4.74 13.89 -16.10
C ALA A 319 -5.04 12.48 -15.59
N ALA A 320 -5.93 11.75 -16.27
CA ALA A 320 -6.25 10.36 -15.91
C ALA A 320 -5.00 9.46 -15.96
N GLY A 321 -4.14 9.66 -16.96
CA GLY A 321 -2.86 8.95 -17.08
C GLY A 321 -1.93 9.24 -15.90
N ALA A 322 -1.77 10.50 -15.52
CA ALA A 322 -0.94 10.91 -14.38
C ALA A 322 -1.46 10.33 -13.07
N VAL A 323 -2.77 10.39 -12.82
CA VAL A 323 -3.40 9.80 -11.62
C VAL A 323 -3.19 8.30 -11.57
N ASN A 324 -3.45 7.57 -12.67
CA ASN A 324 -3.24 6.12 -12.70
C ASN A 324 -1.77 5.70 -12.50
N LYS A 325 -0.80 6.50 -12.98
CA LYS A 325 0.63 6.24 -12.72
C LYS A 325 0.93 6.32 -11.21
N VAL A 326 0.44 7.36 -10.53
CA VAL A 326 0.60 7.50 -9.06
C VAL A 326 -0.10 6.36 -8.32
N LEU A 327 -1.38 6.13 -8.61
CA LEU A 327 -2.16 5.10 -7.92
C LEU A 327 -1.58 3.70 -8.14
N GLY A 328 -1.16 3.37 -9.36
CA GLY A 328 -0.60 2.06 -9.66
C GLY A 328 0.68 1.74 -8.85
N VAL A 329 1.55 2.73 -8.62
CA VAL A 329 2.74 2.53 -7.76
C VAL A 329 2.35 2.50 -6.29
N LEU A 330 1.45 3.39 -5.86
CA LEU A 330 1.02 3.46 -4.47
C LEU A 330 0.31 2.17 -4.03
N ASP A 331 -0.56 1.64 -4.88
CA ASP A 331 -1.24 0.34 -4.71
C ASP A 331 -0.22 -0.81 -4.58
N LEU A 332 0.82 -0.80 -5.41
CA LEU A 332 1.90 -1.79 -5.37
C LEU A 332 2.70 -1.70 -4.07
N ILE A 333 3.01 -0.48 -3.61
CA ILE A 333 3.68 -0.25 -2.32
C ILE A 333 2.83 -0.83 -1.19
N ILE A 334 1.54 -0.46 -1.12
CA ILE A 334 0.61 -0.95 -0.09
C ILE A 334 0.53 -2.49 -0.11
N LYS A 335 0.34 -3.08 -1.29
CA LYS A 335 0.27 -4.54 -1.46
C LYS A 335 1.53 -5.24 -0.94
N ARG A 336 2.71 -4.71 -1.26
CA ARG A 336 4.00 -5.25 -0.79
C ARG A 336 4.15 -5.12 0.71
N THR A 337 3.74 -3.99 1.28
CA THR A 337 3.79 -3.73 2.73
C THR A 337 2.89 -4.70 3.48
N VAL A 338 1.65 -4.90 3.01
CA VAL A 338 0.73 -5.87 3.60
C VAL A 338 1.29 -7.29 3.51
N GLY A 339 1.74 -7.70 2.32
CA GLY A 339 2.31 -9.03 2.11
C GLY A 339 3.53 -9.31 3.00
N SER A 340 4.43 -8.34 3.14
CA SER A 340 5.62 -8.45 4.01
C SER A 340 5.22 -8.68 5.47
N ASN A 341 4.29 -7.90 6.00
CA ASN A 341 3.84 -8.03 7.39
C ASN A 341 3.06 -9.32 7.65
N LEU A 342 2.21 -9.76 6.72
CA LEU A 342 1.53 -11.05 6.83
C LEU A 342 2.51 -12.25 6.75
N GLU A 343 3.58 -12.15 5.97
CA GLU A 343 4.62 -13.19 5.94
C GLU A 343 5.38 -13.24 7.28
N LYS A 344 5.67 -12.08 7.92
CA LYS A 344 6.27 -12.05 9.27
C LYS A 344 5.38 -12.76 10.30
N VAL A 345 4.06 -12.52 10.28
CA VAL A 345 3.08 -13.23 11.13
C VAL A 345 3.11 -14.74 10.86
N LYS A 346 3.12 -15.13 9.59
CA LYS A 346 3.19 -16.54 9.18
C LYS A 346 4.42 -17.25 9.71
N GLU A 347 5.59 -16.64 9.58
CA GLU A 347 6.84 -17.23 10.08
C GLU A 347 6.82 -17.37 11.61
N ALA A 348 6.21 -16.40 12.32
CA ALA A 348 5.99 -16.53 13.75
C ALA A 348 5.06 -17.71 14.09
N VAL A 349 3.93 -17.85 13.38
CA VAL A 349 2.97 -18.97 13.56
C VAL A 349 3.65 -20.33 13.35
N LYS A 350 4.52 -20.47 12.35
CA LYS A 350 5.30 -21.71 12.13
C LYS A 350 6.22 -22.05 13.31
N GLY A 351 6.61 -21.04 14.09
CA GLY A 351 7.48 -21.18 15.25
C GLY A 351 6.76 -21.64 16.52
N ILE A 352 5.44 -21.84 16.51
CA ILE A 352 4.68 -22.34 17.67
C ILE A 352 5.17 -23.75 18.01
N LYS A 353 5.55 -23.95 19.28
CA LYS A 353 6.04 -25.23 19.78
C LYS A 353 5.05 -25.86 20.74
N TYR A 354 5.06 -27.18 20.75
CA TYR A 354 4.36 -27.97 21.77
C TYR A 354 5.04 -27.81 23.12
N SER A 355 4.25 -27.71 24.19
CA SER A 355 4.69 -27.74 25.58
C SER A 355 3.73 -28.57 26.42
N GLU A 356 4.27 -29.55 27.13
CA GLU A 356 3.54 -30.28 28.17
C GLU A 356 3.65 -29.49 29.47
N THR A 357 2.57 -28.85 29.92
CA THR A 357 2.49 -28.50 31.33
C THR A 357 2.34 -29.80 32.10
N SER A 358 3.43 -30.29 32.68
CA SER A 358 3.42 -31.48 33.54
C SER A 358 2.51 -31.20 34.73
N GLY A 359 1.27 -31.69 34.67
CA GLY A 359 0.34 -31.65 35.77
C GLY A 359 0.71 -32.69 36.82
N VAL A 360 1.84 -32.55 37.51
CA VAL A 360 2.11 -33.19 38.80
C VAL A 360 3.06 -32.29 39.58
N ASN A 361 2.53 -31.63 40.63
CA ASN A 361 3.34 -31.33 41.81
C ASN A 361 3.84 -32.69 42.32
N SER A 362 5.04 -33.13 41.89
CA SER A 362 5.72 -34.21 42.57
C SER A 362 6.15 -33.63 43.90
N ALA A 363 5.29 -33.81 44.92
CA ALA A 363 5.65 -33.62 46.30
C ALA A 363 6.95 -34.38 46.53
N LYS A 364 8.03 -33.63 46.73
CA LYS A 364 9.32 -34.15 47.16
C LYS A 364 9.14 -34.64 48.60
N SER A 365 8.60 -35.84 48.76
CA SER A 365 8.63 -36.57 50.02
C SER A 365 9.80 -37.53 49.96
N ASP A 366 11.00 -37.00 50.19
CA ASP A 366 12.13 -37.83 50.61
C ASP A 366 12.29 -37.67 52.11
N THR A 367 11.79 -38.71 52.77
CA THR A 367 11.88 -39.05 54.18
C THR A 367 13.34 -39.01 54.65
N ILE A 368 13.62 -38.18 55.66
CA ILE A 368 14.88 -38.26 56.42
C ILE A 368 14.83 -39.54 57.25
N GLN A 369 15.58 -40.55 56.83
CA GLN A 369 15.91 -41.70 57.67
C GLN A 369 16.94 -41.23 58.70
N ALA A 370 16.52 -41.10 59.96
CA ALA A 370 17.41 -40.91 61.08
C ALA A 370 18.15 -42.23 61.36
N THR A 371 19.45 -42.26 61.12
CA THR A 371 20.31 -43.38 61.49
C THR A 371 20.76 -43.19 62.94
N THR A 372 20.25 -44.05 63.82
CA THR A 372 20.69 -44.20 65.21
C THR A 372 21.67 -45.37 65.29
N THR A 373 22.93 -45.12 65.69
CA THR A 373 23.84 -46.15 66.25
C THR A 373 25.01 -45.40 66.91
N LYS A 374 24.99 -45.29 68.25
CA LYS A 374 25.73 -46.08 69.25
C LYS A 374 27.22 -45.80 69.31
#